data_AF-A0A8K0WA47-F1
#
_entry.id   AF-A0A8K0WA47-F1
#
_cell.length_a   1.000
_cell.length_b   1.000
_cell.length_c   1.000
_cell.angle_alpha   90.00
_cell.angle_beta   90.00
_cell.angle_gamma   90.00
#
_symmetry.space_group_name_H-M   'P 1'
#
loop_
_entity.id
_entity.type
_entity.pdbx_description
1 polymer ?
#
loop_
_entity_poly.entity_id
_entity_poly.type
_entity_poly.pdbx_seq_one_letter_code
_entity_poly.pdbx_strand_id
1 'polypeptide(L)'
;MAHHHSFSPRLSPALASTSSLHDMGRNRKLRLLVAATGPRDTSWAQALVVRLSKNPQIEARAIVDDVVPRLTQTIIVMQNRGLALGAGDRADDIEFYRQQAFELVEWADLLVCVPLDADSIAKMLAGVTDTFLGEVLRGWDTQKSIVLVPGMSTHMWSNPMTKKQMSKLYRKWNWIRVVTPILWHYEGSPNPKRVPNWNGFNEVLGIIKNQADLLGLGRDVEVATGMALTGDADIRVQCKLPPEIWTIILDYAGDWELAKALGMYTNLPMPSTWTSQPRDPDDPLKVYEHELEWTVLTCNSAAICKKISQSPPEFHDISALVIKLVIKFGLIDVLAYMEANRPDLFKAFDGTTLPTKASAYYPRTDVLDYWKQSAWFRDRHVYDAEAVDGASKFGHVRVLDWWWRRSGFMMRYTESALEQASGNGHLLVLEWWRDAAAQDDKVVLRPGRSLLWATQHGQADVLRWWDASGIPAAHGDSVAKMASRWGQVEVLETWRRLKGDDKLVFDAEVLVSPTIFKHLSVLEWWRNFAHGELEGMEGRKQMVEFRTCNIEEALEDSIGDQSAVRRWWTQNGLNLGLRDEEWLKTRYL
;
A
#
# COMPACT_ATOMS: atom_id res chain seq x y z
N MET A 1 -20.58 46.24 -46.23
CA MET A 1 -19.25 45.65 -45.96
C MET A 1 -19.04 45.70 -44.46
N ALA A 2 -18.85 44.63 -43.68
CA ALA A 2 -18.67 43.19 -43.86
C ALA A 2 -19.24 42.55 -42.55
N HIS A 3 -20.16 41.59 -42.63
CA HIS A 3 -19.99 40.12 -42.60
C HIS A 3 -19.51 39.46 -41.29
N HIS A 4 -20.36 38.50 -40.91
CA HIS A 4 -20.50 37.57 -39.78
C HIS A 4 -19.37 36.59 -39.41
N HIS A 5 -19.61 35.94 -38.23
CA HIS A 5 -19.30 34.56 -37.77
C HIS A 5 -18.09 34.42 -36.83
N SER A 6 -18.01 33.58 -35.78
CA SER A 6 -18.86 32.79 -34.86
C SER A 6 -17.92 31.79 -34.13
N PHE A 7 -18.25 31.36 -32.88
CA PHE A 7 -17.64 30.27 -32.06
C PHE A 7 -16.24 30.55 -31.45
N SER A 8 -15.88 30.31 -30.17
CA SER A 8 -16.28 29.36 -29.10
C SER A 8 -15.78 29.85 -27.70
N PRO A 9 -16.09 29.19 -26.55
CA PRO A 9 -16.54 29.85 -25.31
C PRO A 9 -15.50 30.05 -24.17
N ARG A 10 -15.98 30.84 -23.20
CA ARG A 10 -15.42 31.15 -21.87
C ARG A 10 -15.18 29.90 -21.01
N LEU A 11 -14.03 29.85 -20.32
CA LEU A 11 -13.80 28.94 -19.18
C LEU A 11 -13.86 29.74 -17.88
N SER A 12 -14.89 29.44 -17.09
CA SER A 12 -15.09 29.81 -15.68
C SER A 12 -14.12 29.04 -14.77
N PRO A 13 -13.88 29.48 -13.53
CA PRO A 13 -12.95 28.80 -12.62
C PRO A 13 -13.59 27.50 -12.10
N ALA A 14 -12.90 26.37 -12.27
CA ALA A 14 -13.30 25.12 -11.67
C ALA A 14 -12.96 25.13 -10.17
N LEU A 15 -14.00 24.90 -9.36
CA LEU A 15 -13.92 24.54 -7.96
C LEU A 15 -13.07 23.28 -7.75
N ALA A 16 -12.55 23.20 -6.53
CA ALA A 16 -11.99 22.03 -5.88
C ALA A 16 -12.61 20.70 -6.34
N SER A 17 -11.74 19.77 -6.71
CA SER A 17 -12.05 18.34 -6.79
C SER A 17 -11.09 17.64 -5.83
N THR A 18 -11.51 17.43 -4.58
CA THR A 18 -11.97 16.10 -4.13
C THR A 18 -11.01 15.01 -4.59
N SER A 19 -9.89 14.88 -3.86
CA SER A 19 -9.09 13.68 -3.82
C SER A 19 -10.00 12.50 -3.48
N SER A 20 -10.38 11.78 -4.52
CA SER A 20 -11.31 10.67 -4.50
C SER A 20 -10.71 9.52 -3.70
N LEU A 21 -11.35 9.27 -2.56
CA LEU A 21 -11.14 8.21 -1.57
C LEU A 21 -11.41 6.78 -2.11
N HIS A 22 -11.03 6.47 -3.36
CA HIS A 22 -11.26 5.15 -3.98
C HIS A 22 -10.01 4.39 -4.40
N ASP A 23 -8.80 4.90 -4.09
CA ASP A 23 -7.55 4.34 -4.65
C ASP A 23 -6.68 3.54 -3.65
N MET A 24 -7.18 3.24 -2.45
CA MET A 24 -6.40 2.56 -1.40
C MET A 24 -6.53 1.02 -1.38
N GLY A 25 -7.18 0.42 -2.40
CA GLY A 25 -7.46 -1.02 -2.45
C GLY A 25 -6.99 -1.77 -3.70
N ARG A 26 -6.29 -1.14 -4.65
CA ARG A 26 -5.77 -1.83 -5.85
C ARG A 26 -4.29 -1.53 -6.05
N ASN A 27 -3.47 -2.59 -6.04
CA ASN A 27 -2.08 -2.60 -6.51
C ASN A 27 -1.29 -1.33 -6.20
N ARG A 28 -0.87 -1.11 -4.94
CA ARG A 28 0.19 -0.12 -4.68
C ARG A 28 1.46 -0.59 -5.41
N LYS A 29 1.72 0.02 -6.56
CA LYS A 29 2.92 -0.16 -7.37
C LYS A 29 4.05 0.63 -6.71
N LEU A 30 5.29 0.15 -6.83
CA LEU A 30 6.46 0.91 -6.45
C LEU A 30 6.54 2.16 -7.33
N ARG A 31 6.44 3.35 -6.73
CA ARG A 31 6.58 4.62 -7.45
C ARG A 31 8.06 5.00 -7.49
N LEU A 32 8.68 4.80 -8.65
CA LEU A 32 10.10 4.99 -8.89
C LEU A 32 10.36 6.34 -9.56
N LEU A 33 11.22 7.16 -8.98
CA LEU A 33 11.76 8.36 -9.62
C LEU A 33 13.18 8.09 -10.11
N VAL A 34 13.42 8.23 -11.41
CA VAL A 34 14.74 8.03 -12.04
C VAL A 34 15.34 9.38 -12.42
N ALA A 35 16.48 9.74 -11.87
CA ALA A 35 17.18 10.98 -12.22
C ALA A 35 18.46 10.68 -13.02
N ALA A 36 18.74 11.45 -14.07
CA ALA A 36 20.01 11.39 -14.78
C ALA A 36 20.51 12.79 -15.14
N THR A 37 21.76 13.07 -14.79
CA THR A 37 22.45 14.31 -15.12
C THR A 37 23.51 14.05 -16.18
N GLY A 38 23.57 14.91 -17.19
CA GLY A 38 24.44 14.82 -18.34
C GLY A 38 23.69 14.44 -19.62
N PRO A 39 23.88 15.18 -20.74
CA PRO A 39 23.11 14.97 -21.98
C PRO A 39 23.39 13.62 -22.66
N ARG A 40 24.59 13.05 -22.49
CA ARG A 40 24.94 11.72 -23.04
C ARG A 40 24.59 10.57 -22.11
N ASP A 41 24.30 10.91 -20.86
CA ASP A 41 24.13 9.96 -19.77
C ASP A 41 22.66 9.57 -19.55
N THR A 42 21.71 10.31 -20.13
CA THR A 42 20.28 9.96 -20.21
C THR A 42 20.02 8.58 -20.84
N SER A 43 20.94 8.09 -21.67
CA SER A 43 20.85 6.75 -22.29
C SER A 43 20.82 5.62 -21.25
N TRP A 44 21.47 5.79 -20.09
CA TRP A 44 21.45 4.80 -19.01
C TRP A 44 20.10 4.75 -18.29
N ALA A 45 19.54 5.92 -17.96
CA ALA A 45 18.19 6.01 -17.41
C ALA A 45 17.15 5.42 -18.36
N GLN A 46 17.29 5.65 -19.67
CA GLN A 46 16.42 5.04 -20.68
C GLN A 46 16.52 3.51 -20.67
N ALA A 47 17.73 2.95 -20.66
CA ALA A 47 17.92 1.50 -20.62
C ALA A 47 17.31 0.87 -19.35
N LEU A 48 17.40 1.57 -18.21
CA LEU A 48 16.82 1.14 -16.94
C LEU A 48 15.28 1.13 -17.02
N VAL A 49 14.67 2.24 -17.44
CA VAL A 49 13.21 2.39 -17.54
C VAL A 49 12.59 1.36 -18.49
N VAL A 50 13.20 1.12 -19.66
CA VAL A 50 12.71 0.15 -20.64
C VAL A 50 12.74 -1.30 -20.10
N ARG A 51 13.68 -1.63 -19.22
CA ARG A 51 13.71 -2.95 -18.57
C ARG A 51 12.70 -3.06 -17.44
N LEU A 52 12.46 -1.97 -16.71
CA LEU A 52 11.52 -1.92 -15.59
C LEU A 52 10.06 -1.82 -16.05
N SER A 53 9.79 -1.25 -17.23
CA SER A 53 8.43 -1.15 -17.79
C SER A 53 7.79 -2.52 -18.07
N LYS A 54 8.59 -3.60 -18.14
CA LYS A 54 8.09 -4.97 -18.22
C LYS A 54 7.42 -5.47 -16.94
N ASN A 55 7.68 -4.84 -15.80
CA ASN A 55 7.11 -5.23 -14.52
C ASN A 55 5.84 -4.43 -14.21
N PRO A 56 4.66 -5.06 -14.08
CA PRO A 56 3.40 -4.35 -13.85
C PRO A 56 3.29 -3.70 -12.46
N GLN A 57 4.19 -4.07 -11.54
CA GLN A 57 4.24 -3.60 -10.15
C GLN A 57 5.05 -2.31 -9.96
N ILE A 58 5.65 -1.74 -11.02
CA ILE A 58 6.50 -0.54 -10.94
C ILE A 58 5.90 0.57 -11.81
N GLU A 59 5.72 1.74 -11.22
CA GLU A 59 5.37 2.98 -11.94
C GLU A 59 6.57 3.91 -11.90
N ALA A 60 7.13 4.26 -13.05
CA ALA A 60 8.34 5.07 -13.13
C ALA A 60 8.07 6.47 -13.71
N ARG A 61 8.72 7.48 -13.14
CA ARG A 61 8.86 8.84 -13.69
C ARG A 61 10.34 9.20 -13.75
N ALA A 62 10.73 10.10 -14.65
CA ALA A 62 12.13 10.48 -14.79
C ALA A 62 12.40 11.99 -14.82
N ILE A 63 13.53 12.39 -14.26
CA ILE A 63 14.10 13.74 -14.33
C ILE A 63 15.42 13.65 -15.09
N VAL A 64 15.52 14.32 -16.24
CA VAL A 64 16.70 14.23 -17.12
C VAL A 64 17.09 15.59 -17.68
N ASP A 65 18.38 15.85 -17.87
CA ASP A 65 18.84 17.12 -18.46
C ASP A 65 18.39 17.27 -19.92
N ASP A 66 18.45 16.16 -20.69
CA ASP A 66 18.06 16.11 -22.10
C ASP A 66 16.92 15.10 -22.31
N VAL A 67 15.79 15.57 -22.81
CA VAL A 67 14.56 14.78 -22.94
C VAL A 67 14.61 13.96 -24.22
N VAL A 68 14.83 12.65 -24.08
CA VAL A 68 14.89 11.72 -25.22
C VAL A 68 13.47 11.27 -25.63
N PRO A 69 13.07 11.37 -26.92
CA PRO A 69 11.71 11.04 -27.37
C PRO A 69 11.25 9.60 -27.07
N ARG A 70 12.17 8.64 -27.00
CA ARG A 70 11.85 7.25 -26.65
C ARG A 70 11.47 7.09 -25.18
N LEU A 71 11.98 7.95 -24.31
CA LEU A 71 11.71 7.93 -22.87
C LEU A 71 10.31 8.48 -22.58
N THR A 72 9.93 9.58 -23.24
CA THR A 72 8.61 10.23 -23.11
C THR A 72 7.46 9.37 -23.62
N GLN A 73 7.73 8.42 -24.52
CA GLN A 73 6.74 7.43 -24.97
C GLN A 73 6.42 6.37 -23.90
N THR A 74 7.33 6.12 -22.96
CA THR A 74 7.20 5.04 -21.97
C THR A 74 6.76 5.55 -20.61
N ILE A 75 7.24 6.73 -20.21
CA ILE A 75 7.02 7.32 -18.88
C ILE A 75 6.88 8.83 -18.94
N ILE A 76 6.38 9.44 -17.85
CA ILE A 76 6.42 10.89 -17.66
C ILE A 76 7.87 11.30 -17.42
N VAL A 77 8.38 12.22 -18.24
CA VAL A 77 9.75 12.75 -18.17
C VAL A 77 9.70 14.25 -17.97
N MET A 78 10.47 14.73 -17.00
CA MET A 78 10.63 16.14 -16.68
C MET A 78 12.07 16.56 -16.97
N GLN A 79 12.21 17.77 -17.52
CA GLN A 79 13.53 18.31 -17.82
C GLN A 79 14.15 18.91 -16.55
N ASN A 80 15.38 18.51 -16.23
CA ASN A 80 16.15 19.15 -15.18
C ASN A 80 16.58 20.55 -15.64
N ARG A 81 15.93 21.59 -15.12
CA ARG A 81 16.22 23.00 -15.42
C ARG A 81 16.94 23.68 -14.27
N GLY A 82 17.77 24.67 -14.59
CA GLY A 82 18.33 25.57 -13.61
C GLY A 82 17.26 26.54 -13.10
N LEU A 83 17.14 26.68 -11.78
CA LEU A 83 16.20 27.55 -11.08
C LEU A 83 16.86 28.86 -10.60
N ALA A 84 18.06 29.16 -11.10
CA ALA A 84 18.77 30.38 -10.76
C ALA A 84 18.08 31.60 -11.41
N LEU A 85 17.79 32.62 -10.59
CA LEU A 85 17.27 33.92 -11.03
C LEU A 85 18.30 34.60 -11.96
N GLY A 86 18.08 34.56 -13.27
CA GLY A 86 18.98 35.19 -14.24
C GLY A 86 18.74 34.88 -15.72
N ALA A 87 17.88 33.90 -16.05
CA ALA A 87 17.65 33.47 -17.43
C ALA A 87 16.18 33.67 -17.87
N GLY A 88 15.65 34.91 -17.82
CA GLY A 88 14.39 35.27 -18.48
C GLY A 88 13.09 34.59 -18.00
N ASP A 89 13.16 33.65 -17.06
CA ASP A 89 12.01 32.92 -16.53
C ASP A 89 11.17 33.78 -15.56
N ARG A 90 9.85 33.66 -15.63
CA ARG A 90 8.92 34.39 -14.76
C ARG A 90 8.96 33.77 -13.36
N ALA A 91 8.74 34.57 -12.31
CA ALA A 91 8.66 34.07 -10.94
C ALA A 91 7.64 32.94 -10.77
N ASP A 92 6.55 32.99 -11.55
CA ASP A 92 5.50 31.97 -11.61
C ASP A 92 6.03 30.61 -12.12
N ASP A 93 7.00 30.60 -13.05
CA ASP A 93 7.58 29.37 -13.59
C ASP A 93 8.42 28.65 -12.52
N ILE A 94 9.16 29.40 -11.70
CA ILE A 94 9.96 28.85 -10.60
C ILE A 94 9.06 28.20 -9.54
N GLU A 95 7.98 28.88 -9.17
CA GLU A 95 7.03 28.36 -8.16
C GLU A 95 6.30 27.11 -8.68
N PHE A 96 5.98 27.07 -9.98
CA PHE A 96 5.41 25.89 -10.63
C PHE A 96 6.35 24.68 -10.56
N TYR A 97 7.65 24.86 -10.82
CA TYR A 97 8.63 23.77 -10.66
C TYR A 97 8.80 23.35 -9.20
N ARG A 98 8.77 24.28 -8.24
CA ARG A 98 8.79 23.94 -6.80
C ARG A 98 7.61 23.09 -6.39
N GLN A 99 6.42 23.45 -6.85
CA GLN A 99 5.20 22.67 -6.60
C GLN A 99 5.33 21.26 -7.19
N GLN A 100 5.82 21.13 -8.44
CA GLN A 100 6.07 19.82 -9.02
C GLN A 100 7.12 19.01 -8.25
N ALA A 101 8.18 19.64 -7.76
CA ALA A 101 9.19 18.97 -6.95
C ALA A 101 8.58 18.42 -5.66
N PHE A 102 7.72 19.20 -5.00
CA PHE A 102 6.97 18.77 -3.82
C PHE A 102 6.07 17.56 -4.13
N GLU A 103 5.25 17.65 -5.18
CA GLU A 103 4.35 16.57 -5.60
C GLU A 103 5.12 15.29 -5.95
N LEU A 104 6.30 15.39 -6.57
CA LEU A 104 7.15 14.24 -6.89
C LEU A 104 7.75 13.58 -5.65
N VAL A 105 8.17 14.37 -4.66
CA VAL A 105 8.72 13.85 -3.41
C VAL A 105 7.64 13.10 -2.63
N GLU A 106 6.40 13.59 -2.59
CA GLU A 106 5.29 12.87 -1.98
C GLU A 106 4.94 11.60 -2.77
N TRP A 107 4.91 11.70 -4.10
CA TRP A 107 4.55 10.59 -4.98
C TRP A 107 5.57 9.44 -4.96
N ALA A 108 6.88 9.74 -5.02
CA ALA A 108 7.91 8.71 -5.19
C ALA A 108 8.18 7.93 -3.89
N ASP A 109 8.30 6.60 -3.98
CA ASP A 109 8.73 5.72 -2.88
C ASP A 109 10.27 5.52 -2.89
N LEU A 110 10.90 5.60 -4.07
CA LEU A 110 12.34 5.37 -4.29
C LEU A 110 12.90 6.33 -5.34
N LEU A 111 14.05 6.94 -5.07
CA LEU A 111 14.79 7.77 -6.03
C LEU A 111 16.06 7.05 -6.49
N VAL A 112 16.25 6.92 -7.81
CA VAL A 112 17.39 6.26 -8.43
C VAL A 112 18.11 7.24 -9.35
N CYS A 113 19.31 7.67 -8.97
CA CYS A 113 20.13 8.60 -9.75
C CYS A 113 21.16 7.81 -10.58
N VAL A 114 20.94 7.72 -11.90
CA VAL A 114 21.77 6.92 -12.84
C VAL A 114 22.03 7.69 -14.13
N PRO A 115 23.20 8.32 -14.28
CA PRO A 115 24.16 8.72 -13.24
C PRO A 115 23.89 10.11 -12.67
N LEU A 116 24.46 10.38 -11.48
CA LEU A 116 24.64 11.72 -10.94
C LEU A 116 26.07 12.22 -11.17
N ASP A 117 26.23 13.39 -11.77
CA ASP A 117 27.52 13.96 -12.10
C ASP A 117 28.25 14.55 -10.89
N ALA A 118 29.55 14.82 -11.05
CA ALA A 118 30.37 15.33 -9.95
C ALA A 118 29.88 16.70 -9.42
N ASP A 119 29.32 17.55 -10.30
CA ASP A 119 28.77 18.86 -9.90
C ASP A 119 27.52 18.69 -9.03
N SER A 120 26.55 17.87 -9.47
CA SER A 120 25.33 17.64 -8.71
C SER A 120 25.61 16.94 -7.37
N ILE A 121 26.58 16.02 -7.30
CA ILE A 121 27.03 15.43 -6.02
C ILE A 121 27.61 16.50 -5.09
N ALA A 122 28.43 17.41 -5.62
CA ALA A 122 29.01 18.49 -4.83
C ALA A 122 27.94 19.45 -4.31
N LYS A 123 26.99 19.83 -5.16
CA LYS A 123 25.85 20.69 -4.83
C LYS A 123 24.94 20.05 -3.79
N MET A 124 24.59 18.77 -3.96
CA MET A 124 23.82 17.99 -2.99
C MET A 124 24.48 17.99 -1.61
N LEU A 125 25.81 17.78 -1.54
CA LEU A 125 26.54 17.74 -0.27
C LEU A 125 26.76 19.12 0.37
N ALA A 126 26.71 20.19 -0.43
CA ALA A 126 26.78 21.59 -0.01
C ALA A 126 25.40 22.17 0.33
N GLY A 127 24.31 21.52 -0.06
CA GLY A 127 22.93 21.98 0.13
C GLY A 127 22.50 23.07 -0.87
N VAL A 128 23.14 23.13 -2.04
CA VAL A 128 22.79 24.08 -3.11
C VAL A 128 21.70 23.48 -3.99
N THR A 129 20.61 24.23 -4.18
CA THR A 129 19.42 23.82 -4.94
C THR A 129 19.13 24.80 -6.07
N ASP A 130 20.09 24.93 -7.01
CA ASP A 130 19.98 25.79 -8.18
C ASP A 130 19.38 25.06 -9.40
N THR A 131 18.95 23.81 -9.24
CA THR A 131 18.34 22.97 -10.27
C THR A 131 17.09 22.29 -9.74
N PHE A 132 16.18 21.93 -10.64
CA PHE A 132 14.97 21.17 -10.31
C PHE A 132 15.28 19.86 -9.58
N LEU A 133 16.28 19.10 -10.05
CA LEU A 133 16.75 17.90 -9.35
C LEU A 133 17.32 18.23 -7.95
N GLY A 134 17.99 19.37 -7.80
CA GLY A 134 18.50 19.85 -6.52
C GLY A 134 17.39 20.12 -5.50
N GLU A 135 16.27 20.72 -5.91
CA GLU A 135 15.10 20.93 -5.03
C GLU A 135 14.48 19.60 -4.58
N VAL A 136 14.33 18.63 -5.49
CA VAL A 136 13.85 17.28 -5.15
C VAL A 136 14.80 16.59 -4.15
N LEU A 137 16.11 16.63 -4.40
CA LEU A 137 17.10 16.03 -3.50
C LEU A 137 17.10 16.67 -2.09
N ARG A 138 16.81 17.97 -2.01
CA ARG A 138 16.78 18.70 -0.73
C ARG A 138 15.49 18.50 0.06
N GLY A 139 14.37 18.35 -0.65
CA GLY A 139 13.05 18.05 -0.09
C GLY A 139 12.83 16.58 0.23
N TRP A 140 13.74 15.70 -0.21
CA TRP A 140 13.61 14.26 -0.04
C TRP A 140 13.45 13.82 1.41
N ASP A 141 12.48 12.95 1.67
CA ASP A 141 12.26 12.36 2.99
C ASP A 141 13.34 11.33 3.32
N THR A 142 14.03 11.52 4.44
CA THR A 142 15.08 10.61 4.94
C THR A 142 14.58 9.20 5.28
N GLN A 143 13.27 9.00 5.39
CA GLN A 143 12.67 7.67 5.55
C GLN A 143 12.64 6.87 4.23
N LYS A 144 12.73 7.55 3.08
CA LYS A 144 12.73 6.94 1.74
C LYS A 144 14.16 6.77 1.24
N SER A 145 14.48 5.63 0.63
CA SER A 145 15.84 5.36 0.16
C SER A 145 16.16 6.04 -1.17
N ILE A 146 17.45 6.41 -1.34
CA ILE A 146 18.03 6.86 -2.61
C ILE A 146 19.08 5.85 -3.06
N VAL A 147 19.03 5.44 -4.33
CA VAL A 147 20.13 4.70 -4.98
C VAL A 147 20.92 5.69 -5.84
N LEU A 148 22.20 5.88 -5.51
CA LEU A 148 23.06 6.85 -6.17
C LEU A 148 24.14 6.13 -6.98
N VAL A 149 24.18 6.34 -8.28
CA VAL A 149 25.28 5.93 -9.16
C VAL A 149 26.09 7.16 -9.57
N PRO A 150 27.31 7.36 -9.04
CA PRO A 150 28.16 8.48 -9.43
C PRO A 150 28.66 8.32 -10.88
N GLY A 151 28.59 9.36 -11.69
CA GLY A 151 29.13 9.39 -13.05
C GLY A 151 30.18 10.48 -13.24
N MET A 152 31.45 10.10 -13.45
CA MET A 152 32.53 11.09 -13.63
C MET A 152 33.74 10.52 -14.36
N SER A 153 34.67 11.39 -14.76
CA SER A 153 35.91 10.95 -15.39
C SER A 153 36.81 10.21 -14.40
N THR A 154 37.68 9.34 -14.91
CA THR A 154 38.69 8.63 -14.09
C THR A 154 39.54 9.60 -13.25
N HIS A 155 39.91 10.75 -13.83
CA HIS A 155 40.64 11.80 -13.11
C HIS A 155 39.81 12.42 -11.98
N MET A 156 38.54 12.75 -12.23
CA MET A 156 37.63 13.28 -11.20
C MET A 156 37.42 12.28 -10.05
N TRP A 157 37.34 10.99 -10.35
CA TRP A 157 37.20 9.94 -9.33
C TRP A 157 38.44 9.83 -8.43
N SER A 158 39.64 9.98 -9.01
CA SER A 158 40.89 9.92 -8.25
C SER A 158 41.13 11.13 -7.33
N ASN A 159 40.38 12.22 -7.53
CA ASN A 159 40.53 13.46 -6.78
C ASN A 159 40.25 13.27 -5.27
N PRO A 160 41.10 13.80 -4.37
CA PRO A 160 40.88 13.78 -2.93
C PRO A 160 39.51 14.34 -2.49
N MET A 161 38.97 15.33 -3.20
CA MET A 161 37.66 15.91 -2.87
C MET A 161 36.54 14.88 -3.01
N THR A 162 36.54 14.12 -4.10
CA THR A 162 35.57 13.04 -4.36
C THR A 162 35.67 11.97 -3.27
N LYS A 163 36.89 11.59 -2.85
CA LYS A 163 37.09 10.65 -1.74
C LYS A 163 36.47 11.13 -0.43
N LYS A 164 36.59 12.43 -0.12
CA LYS A 164 35.98 13.06 1.06
C LYS A 164 34.44 13.06 0.97
N GLN A 165 33.90 13.38 -0.21
CA GLN A 165 32.47 13.38 -0.48
C GLN A 165 31.86 11.97 -0.32
N MET A 166 32.48 10.96 -0.94
CA MET A 166 32.05 9.57 -0.83
C MET A 166 32.12 9.08 0.63
N SER A 167 33.19 9.40 1.35
CA SER A 167 33.33 9.05 2.77
C SER A 167 32.21 9.64 3.64
N LYS A 168 31.73 10.85 3.29
CA LYS A 168 30.60 11.49 3.99
C LYS A 168 29.29 10.75 3.70
N LEU A 169 29.05 10.37 2.45
CA LEU A 169 27.88 9.58 2.05
C LEU A 169 27.84 8.24 2.78
N TYR A 170 28.92 7.45 2.73
CA TYR A 170 28.98 6.13 3.36
C TYR A 170 28.83 6.15 4.89
N ARG A 171 29.31 7.20 5.56
CA ARG A 171 29.35 7.23 7.04
C ARG A 171 28.17 7.95 7.68
N LYS A 172 27.59 8.95 7.02
CA LYS A 172 26.58 9.83 7.64
C LYS A 172 25.19 9.65 7.05
N TRP A 173 25.05 9.21 5.80
CA TRP A 173 23.78 9.22 5.08
C TRP A 173 23.35 7.80 4.72
N ASN A 174 22.89 7.05 5.73
CA ASN A 174 22.53 5.63 5.59
C ASN A 174 21.32 5.37 4.67
N TRP A 175 20.55 6.41 4.38
CA TRP A 175 19.40 6.38 3.46
C TRP A 175 19.82 6.52 1.99
N ILE A 176 21.09 6.84 1.69
CA ILE A 176 21.65 6.85 0.34
C ILE A 176 22.55 5.62 0.14
N ARG A 177 22.12 4.71 -0.73
CA ARG A 177 22.91 3.56 -1.17
C ARG A 177 23.74 3.95 -2.39
N VAL A 178 25.03 4.15 -2.20
CA VAL A 178 25.97 4.42 -3.29
C VAL A 178 26.35 3.10 -3.95
N VAL A 179 26.13 3.03 -5.27
CA VAL A 179 26.43 1.87 -6.13
C VAL A 179 27.69 2.14 -6.95
N THR A 180 28.25 1.09 -7.57
CA THR A 180 29.44 1.19 -8.42
C THR A 180 29.35 2.34 -9.45
N PRO A 181 30.36 3.21 -9.53
CA PRO A 181 30.31 4.42 -10.35
C PRO A 181 30.46 4.13 -11.84
N ILE A 182 29.88 5.00 -12.66
CA ILE A 182 30.12 5.05 -14.11
C ILE A 182 31.37 5.90 -14.35
N LEU A 183 32.48 5.24 -14.67
CA LEU A 183 33.75 5.91 -14.96
C LEU A 183 33.97 5.99 -16.47
N TRP A 184 34.45 7.13 -16.95
CA TRP A 184 34.73 7.32 -18.37
C TRP A 184 36.08 8.00 -18.63
N HIS A 185 36.66 7.69 -19.78
CA HIS A 185 37.86 8.34 -20.33
C HIS A 185 37.67 8.61 -21.82
N TYR A 186 38.53 9.46 -22.38
CA TYR A 186 38.59 9.70 -23.83
C TYR A 186 39.63 8.77 -24.45
N GLU A 187 39.27 8.12 -25.56
CA GLU A 187 40.17 7.23 -26.30
C GLU A 187 40.06 7.52 -27.82
N GLY A 188 41.21 7.50 -28.50
CA GLY A 188 41.33 7.73 -29.95
C GLY A 188 41.87 9.11 -30.37
N SER A 189 42.82 9.13 -31.30
CA SER A 189 43.28 10.30 -32.06
C SER A 189 43.11 9.98 -33.55
N PRO A 190 42.51 10.83 -34.41
CA PRO A 190 42.23 12.27 -34.22
C PRO A 190 40.83 12.64 -33.68
N ASN A 191 39.90 11.69 -33.50
CA ASN A 191 38.55 11.95 -32.96
C ASN A 191 38.35 11.24 -31.61
N PRO A 192 38.59 11.92 -30.46
CA PRO A 192 38.48 11.30 -29.14
C PRO A 192 37.03 10.94 -28.82
N LYS A 193 36.77 9.66 -28.58
CA LYS A 193 35.45 9.14 -28.16
C LYS A 193 35.44 8.92 -26.65
N ARG A 194 34.36 9.31 -25.99
CA ARG A 194 34.12 9.02 -24.56
C ARG A 194 33.71 7.55 -24.44
N VAL A 195 34.51 6.76 -23.75
CA VAL A 195 34.22 5.34 -23.46
C VAL A 195 33.80 5.23 -21.99
N PRO A 196 32.51 4.98 -21.71
CA PRO A 196 32.04 4.69 -20.36
C PRO A 196 32.26 3.21 -20.01
N ASN A 197 32.70 2.95 -18.78
CA ASN A 197 32.80 1.62 -18.19
C ASN A 197 31.86 1.54 -16.99
N TRP A 198 30.89 0.62 -17.04
CA TRP A 198 29.96 0.39 -15.93
C TRP A 198 29.47 -1.06 -15.87
N ASN A 199 29.71 -1.71 -14.73
CA ASN A 199 29.30 -3.08 -14.45
C ASN A 199 28.15 -3.18 -13.43
N GLY A 200 27.69 -2.05 -12.87
CA GLY A 200 26.69 -1.99 -11.79
C GLY A 200 25.23 -2.01 -12.22
N PHE A 201 24.94 -2.19 -13.52
CA PHE A 201 23.57 -2.09 -14.03
C PHE A 201 22.64 -3.12 -13.38
N ASN A 202 23.10 -4.36 -13.23
CA ASN A 202 22.31 -5.44 -12.65
C ASN A 202 22.10 -5.27 -11.14
N GLU A 203 23.07 -4.66 -10.45
CA GLU A 203 22.97 -4.33 -9.02
C GLU A 203 21.81 -3.34 -8.79
N VAL A 204 21.76 -2.25 -9.57
CA VAL A 204 20.66 -1.27 -9.50
C VAL A 204 19.30 -1.92 -9.80
N LEU A 205 19.23 -2.75 -10.84
CA LEU A 205 18.00 -3.48 -11.17
C LEU A 205 17.55 -4.41 -10.04
N GLY A 206 18.49 -5.12 -9.41
CA GLY A 206 18.21 -6.03 -8.30
C GLY A 206 17.62 -5.29 -7.11
N ILE A 207 18.22 -4.15 -6.74
CA ILE A 207 17.72 -3.30 -5.64
C ILE A 207 16.28 -2.87 -5.89
N ILE A 208 15.98 -2.35 -7.10
CA ILE A 208 14.63 -1.88 -7.45
C ILE A 208 13.62 -3.02 -7.41
N LYS A 209 13.96 -4.19 -7.96
CA LYS A 209 13.09 -5.37 -7.96
C LYS A 209 12.81 -5.87 -6.54
N ASN A 210 13.84 -6.00 -5.71
CA ASN A 210 13.66 -6.42 -4.31
C ASN A 210 12.72 -5.47 -3.56
N GLN A 211 12.85 -4.17 -3.78
CA GLN A 211 11.98 -3.17 -3.15
C GLN A 211 10.54 -3.26 -3.67
N ALA A 212 10.34 -3.53 -4.96
CA ALA A 212 9.03 -3.77 -5.55
C ALA A 212 8.37 -5.06 -5.00
N ASP A 213 9.15 -6.13 -4.86
CA ASP A 213 8.67 -7.41 -4.33
C ASP A 213 8.30 -7.32 -2.85
N LEU A 214 9.08 -6.58 -2.04
CA LEU A 214 8.77 -6.30 -0.63
C LEU A 214 7.44 -5.55 -0.45
N LEU A 215 7.11 -4.60 -1.35
CA LEU A 215 5.82 -3.90 -1.35
C LEU A 215 4.65 -4.79 -1.78
N GLY A 216 4.92 -5.89 -2.49
CA GLY A 216 3.93 -6.89 -2.90
C GLY A 216 3.64 -7.97 -1.85
N LEU A 217 4.57 -8.21 -0.91
CA LEU A 217 4.49 -9.30 0.06
C LEU A 217 3.48 -9.05 1.20
N GLY A 218 2.43 -9.88 1.23
CA GLY A 218 1.37 -9.87 2.26
C GLY A 218 -0.06 -9.80 1.72
N ARG A 219 -0.25 -9.70 0.39
CA ARG A 219 -1.58 -9.61 -0.25
C ARG A 219 -2.28 -10.97 -0.45
N ASP A 220 -1.53 -12.07 -0.50
CA ASP A 220 -2.09 -13.41 -0.79
C ASP A 220 -2.71 -14.12 0.44
N VAL A 221 -2.96 -13.42 1.55
CA VAL A 221 -3.47 -14.00 2.81
C VAL A 221 -4.99 -13.79 3.00
N GLU A 222 -5.68 -13.18 2.02
CA GLU A 222 -7.11 -12.82 2.11
C GLU A 222 -8.10 -13.99 2.18
N VAL A 223 -7.66 -15.26 2.24
CA VAL A 223 -8.57 -16.43 2.21
C VAL A 223 -8.73 -17.16 3.56
N ALA A 224 -7.98 -16.82 4.63
CA ALA A 224 -7.87 -17.75 5.77
C ALA A 224 -8.20 -17.22 7.17
N THR A 225 -8.81 -16.04 7.33
CA THR A 225 -9.07 -15.49 8.69
C THR A 225 -10.53 -15.15 8.94
N GLY A 226 -11.37 -16.18 8.81
CA GLY A 226 -12.67 -16.23 9.49
C GLY A 226 -12.62 -17.25 10.62
N MET A 227 -12.40 -16.80 11.86
CA MET A 227 -13.10 -17.23 13.08
C MET A 227 -12.28 -17.06 14.37
N ALA A 228 -13.03 -16.73 15.42
CA ALA A 228 -12.63 -16.32 16.75
C ALA A 228 -12.00 -17.41 17.64
N LEU A 229 -11.28 -16.90 18.64
CA LEU A 229 -10.57 -17.58 19.73
C LEU A 229 -11.47 -18.46 20.62
N THR A 230 -10.90 -19.55 21.13
CA THR A 230 -11.28 -20.10 22.45
C THR A 230 -10.04 -20.40 23.28
N GLY A 231 -10.25 -20.38 24.60
CA GLY A 231 -9.28 -20.17 25.67
C GLY A 231 -8.14 -21.18 25.80
N ASP A 232 -7.11 -20.66 26.46
CA ASP A 232 -5.86 -21.28 26.89
C ASP A 232 -6.10 -22.47 27.84
N ALA A 233 -5.40 -23.58 27.59
CA ALA A 233 -5.06 -24.58 28.59
C ALA A 233 -3.85 -25.39 28.09
N ASP A 234 -2.82 -25.48 28.92
CA ASP A 234 -1.62 -26.31 28.73
C ASP A 234 -1.99 -27.73 28.30
N ILE A 235 -1.84 -28.03 27.01
CA ILE A 235 -1.97 -29.38 26.47
C ILE A 235 -0.70 -29.69 25.67
N ARG A 236 0.07 -30.65 26.16
CA ARG A 236 1.12 -31.31 25.36
C ARG A 236 0.46 -31.96 24.14
N VAL A 237 0.60 -31.33 22.97
CA VAL A 237 0.02 -31.80 21.71
C VAL A 237 0.76 -33.04 21.21
N GLN A 238 0.16 -34.21 21.40
CA GLN A 238 0.41 -35.36 20.53
C GLN A 238 -0.51 -35.21 19.30
N CYS A 239 0.02 -35.33 18.08
CA CYS A 239 -0.78 -35.23 16.86
C CYS A 239 -1.89 -36.29 16.86
N LYS A 240 -3.13 -35.88 17.11
CA LYS A 240 -4.30 -36.74 17.32
C LYS A 240 -5.15 -36.99 16.08
N LEU A 241 -4.93 -36.27 14.99
CA LEU A 241 -5.78 -36.35 13.79
C LEU A 241 -5.11 -37.18 12.68
N PRO A 242 -5.87 -38.03 11.96
CA PRO A 242 -5.40 -38.70 10.75
C PRO A 242 -4.93 -37.71 9.68
N PRO A 243 -3.96 -38.09 8.83
CA PRO A 243 -3.40 -37.21 7.80
C PRO A 243 -4.45 -36.72 6.80
N GLU A 244 -5.51 -37.49 6.53
CA GLU A 244 -6.61 -37.10 5.63
C GLU A 244 -7.41 -35.92 6.19
N ILE A 245 -7.59 -35.86 7.51
CA ILE A 245 -8.27 -34.75 8.17
C ILE A 245 -7.41 -33.49 8.10
N TRP A 246 -6.10 -33.64 8.26
CA TRP A 246 -5.16 -32.54 8.07
C TRP A 246 -5.16 -31.99 6.65
N THR A 247 -5.21 -32.85 5.63
CA THR A 247 -5.38 -32.45 4.23
C THR A 247 -6.63 -31.58 4.07
N ILE A 248 -7.77 -32.01 4.59
CA ILE A 248 -9.04 -31.27 4.50
C ILE A 248 -8.94 -29.92 5.20
N ILE A 249 -8.36 -29.88 6.41
CA ILE A 249 -8.21 -28.64 7.18
C ILE A 249 -7.31 -27.65 6.44
N LEU A 250 -6.18 -28.11 5.90
CA LEU A 250 -5.23 -27.25 5.19
C LEU A 250 -5.78 -26.78 3.84
N ASP A 251 -6.48 -27.65 3.10
CA ASP A 251 -7.15 -27.29 1.86
C ASP A 251 -8.22 -26.22 2.11
N TYR A 252 -8.98 -26.33 3.21
CA TYR A 252 -9.94 -25.30 3.62
C TYR A 252 -9.27 -24.00 4.05
N ALA A 253 -8.15 -24.09 4.79
CA ALA A 253 -7.39 -22.92 5.22
C ALA A 253 -6.65 -22.23 4.06
N GLY A 254 -6.45 -22.90 2.92
CA GLY A 254 -5.73 -22.33 1.77
C GLY A 254 -4.23 -22.12 2.01
N ASP A 255 -3.64 -22.71 3.06
CA ASP A 255 -2.23 -22.50 3.41
C ASP A 255 -1.33 -23.64 2.91
N TRP A 256 -0.93 -23.55 1.64
CA TRP A 256 -0.01 -24.49 1.01
C TRP A 256 1.38 -24.51 1.66
N GLU A 257 1.88 -23.36 2.13
CA GLU A 257 3.22 -23.29 2.72
C GLU A 257 3.27 -24.01 4.08
N LEU A 258 2.23 -23.85 4.91
CA LEU A 258 2.11 -24.59 6.16
C LEU A 258 1.99 -26.09 5.91
N ALA A 259 1.21 -26.48 4.91
CA ALA A 259 1.08 -27.88 4.50
C ALA A 259 2.42 -28.52 4.14
N LYS A 260 3.22 -27.83 3.32
CA LYS A 260 4.54 -28.29 2.93
C LYS A 260 5.52 -28.32 4.09
N ALA A 261 5.49 -27.32 4.98
CA ALA A 261 6.34 -27.31 6.17
C ALA A 261 6.05 -28.48 7.13
N LEU A 262 4.78 -28.90 7.21
CA LEU A 262 4.37 -30.06 8.01
C LEU A 262 4.57 -31.40 7.29
N GLY A 263 4.98 -31.39 6.02
CA GLY A 263 5.12 -32.60 5.20
C GLY A 263 3.79 -33.30 4.90
N MET A 264 2.68 -32.56 4.92
CA MET A 264 1.34 -33.11 4.72
C MET A 264 0.90 -32.96 3.25
N TYR A 265 0.07 -33.88 2.80
CA TYR A 265 -0.51 -33.84 1.47
C TYR A 265 -1.62 -32.78 1.41
N THR A 266 -1.74 -32.07 0.29
CA THR A 266 -2.80 -31.08 0.02
C THR A 266 -3.15 -31.09 -1.46
N ASN A 267 -4.41 -30.77 -1.76
CA ASN A 267 -4.88 -30.60 -3.15
C ASN A 267 -4.64 -29.17 -3.66
N LEU A 268 -4.20 -28.25 -2.80
CA LEU A 268 -3.89 -26.88 -3.16
C LEU A 268 -2.81 -26.79 -4.27
N PRO A 269 -3.02 -25.95 -5.30
CA PRO A 269 -1.98 -25.68 -6.30
C PRO A 269 -0.81 -24.94 -5.66
N MET A 270 0.40 -25.20 -6.17
CA MET A 270 1.57 -24.46 -5.73
C MET A 270 1.40 -22.95 -6.03
N PRO A 271 1.60 -22.06 -5.05
CA PRO A 271 1.51 -20.62 -5.28
C PRO A 271 2.52 -20.15 -6.33
N SER A 272 2.16 -19.13 -7.10
CA SER A 272 3.00 -18.59 -8.19
C SER A 272 4.32 -17.99 -7.73
N THR A 273 4.44 -17.67 -6.44
CA THR A 273 5.69 -17.21 -5.82
C THR A 273 6.74 -18.32 -5.74
N TRP A 274 6.32 -19.59 -5.72
CA TRP A 274 7.18 -20.77 -5.65
C TRP A 274 7.44 -21.36 -7.03
N THR A 275 8.67 -21.81 -7.25
CA THR A 275 9.07 -22.53 -8.46
C THR A 275 9.71 -23.86 -8.10
N SER A 276 9.57 -24.87 -8.94
CA SER A 276 10.22 -26.19 -8.71
C SER A 276 11.71 -26.19 -9.08
N GLN A 277 12.16 -25.19 -9.82
CA GLN A 277 13.54 -25.00 -10.24
C GLN A 277 13.99 -23.56 -9.98
N PRO A 278 15.31 -23.33 -9.83
CA PRO A 278 15.86 -21.97 -9.74
C PRO A 278 15.44 -21.14 -10.95
N ARG A 279 15.14 -19.86 -10.71
CA ARG A 279 14.79 -18.92 -11.80
C ARG A 279 15.92 -18.73 -12.81
N ASP A 280 17.16 -18.87 -12.34
CA ASP A 280 18.36 -18.84 -13.15
C ASP A 280 19.26 -20.01 -12.70
N PRO A 281 19.33 -21.10 -13.46
CA PRO A 281 20.15 -22.27 -13.12
C PRO A 281 21.65 -22.04 -13.36
N ASP A 282 22.03 -20.99 -14.09
CA ASP A 282 23.43 -20.71 -14.44
C ASP A 282 24.13 -19.81 -13.39
N ASP A 283 23.36 -19.12 -12.55
CA ASP A 283 23.89 -18.28 -11.45
C ASP A 283 23.93 -19.06 -10.12
N PRO A 284 25.13 -19.37 -9.58
CA PRO A 284 25.28 -20.15 -8.34
C PRO A 284 24.67 -19.45 -7.12
N LEU A 285 24.59 -18.11 -7.10
CA LEU A 285 23.94 -17.38 -6.01
C LEU A 285 22.43 -17.56 -6.04
N LYS A 286 21.82 -17.54 -7.24
CA LYS A 286 20.37 -17.76 -7.42
C LYS A 286 19.96 -19.20 -7.14
N VAL A 287 20.83 -20.16 -7.48
CA VAL A 287 20.64 -21.57 -7.10
C VAL A 287 20.69 -21.71 -5.57
N TYR A 288 21.68 -21.11 -4.92
CA TYR A 288 21.79 -21.15 -3.45
C TYR A 288 20.60 -20.48 -2.75
N GLU A 289 20.16 -19.30 -3.23
CA GLU A 289 18.98 -18.60 -2.72
C GLU A 289 17.73 -19.48 -2.81
N HIS A 290 17.51 -20.12 -3.95
CA HIS A 290 16.40 -21.04 -4.17
C HIS A 290 16.45 -22.26 -3.24
N GLU A 291 17.63 -22.86 -3.09
CA GLU A 291 17.83 -23.98 -2.16
C GLU A 291 17.58 -23.57 -0.71
N LEU A 292 17.97 -22.34 -0.32
CA LEU A 292 17.71 -21.80 1.00
C LEU A 292 16.20 -21.61 1.25
N GLU A 293 15.45 -21.07 0.29
CA GLU A 293 13.99 -20.93 0.36
C GLU A 293 13.30 -22.27 0.66
N TRP A 294 13.63 -23.31 -0.11
CA TRP A 294 13.08 -24.65 0.10
C TRP A 294 13.54 -25.29 1.40
N THR A 295 14.79 -25.06 1.81
CA THR A 295 15.30 -25.54 3.11
C THR A 295 14.53 -24.92 4.26
N VAL A 296 14.25 -23.61 4.19
CA VAL A 296 13.48 -22.89 5.21
C VAL A 296 12.03 -23.36 5.26
N LEU A 297 11.45 -23.72 4.11
CA LEU A 297 10.09 -24.25 4.05
C LEU A 297 9.99 -25.67 4.63
N THR A 298 10.94 -26.55 4.34
CA THR A 298 10.78 -28.01 4.54
C THR A 298 11.59 -28.59 5.70
N CYS A 299 12.66 -27.93 6.13
CA CYS A 299 13.60 -28.48 7.11
C CYS A 299 13.46 -27.80 8.50
N ASN A 300 14.09 -28.42 9.50
CA ASN A 300 14.12 -27.89 10.87
C ASN A 300 15.10 -26.72 11.04
N SER A 301 14.99 -26.00 12.17
CA SER A 301 15.84 -24.84 12.48
C SER A 301 17.34 -25.15 12.41
N ALA A 302 17.78 -26.33 12.87
CA ALA A 302 19.18 -26.74 12.82
C ALA A 302 19.72 -26.89 11.38
N ALA A 303 18.95 -27.51 10.48
CA ALA A 303 19.31 -27.64 9.09
C ALA A 303 19.37 -26.28 8.37
N ILE A 304 18.45 -25.37 8.71
CA ILE A 304 18.44 -24.00 8.19
C ILE A 304 19.70 -23.26 8.64
N CYS A 305 20.03 -23.29 9.94
CA CYS A 305 21.26 -22.66 10.46
C CYS A 305 22.53 -23.23 9.80
N LYS A 306 22.57 -24.54 9.56
CA LYS A 306 23.67 -25.20 8.84
C LYS A 306 23.75 -24.74 7.39
N LYS A 307 22.62 -24.56 6.70
CA LYS A 307 22.62 -24.03 5.33
C LYS A 307 23.15 -22.59 5.33
N ILE A 308 22.67 -21.74 6.23
CA ILE A 308 23.14 -20.36 6.40
C ILE A 308 24.66 -20.31 6.71
N SER A 309 25.19 -21.25 7.50
CA SER A 309 26.64 -21.32 7.76
C SER A 309 27.45 -21.61 6.49
N GLN A 310 26.85 -22.25 5.49
CA GLN A 310 27.46 -22.60 4.20
C GLN A 310 27.22 -21.52 3.13
N SER A 311 26.64 -20.37 3.49
CA SER A 311 26.36 -19.32 2.52
C SER A 311 27.62 -18.80 1.82
N PRO A 312 27.56 -18.55 0.50
CA PRO A 312 28.66 -17.93 -0.24
C PRO A 312 29.07 -16.58 0.35
N PRO A 313 30.35 -16.17 0.24
CA PRO A 313 30.83 -14.90 0.81
C PRO A 313 30.21 -13.66 0.14
N GLU A 314 29.75 -13.79 -1.12
CA GLU A 314 29.10 -12.73 -1.90
C GLU A 314 27.57 -12.65 -1.64
N PHE A 315 27.02 -13.59 -0.86
CA PHE A 315 25.60 -13.62 -0.52
C PHE A 315 25.35 -12.66 0.66
N HIS A 316 24.84 -11.46 0.34
CA HIS A 316 24.60 -10.38 1.31
C HIS A 316 23.13 -10.03 1.52
N ASP A 317 22.24 -10.46 0.63
CA ASP A 317 20.81 -10.13 0.68
C ASP A 317 20.00 -11.42 0.73
N ILE A 318 19.03 -11.47 1.65
CA ILE A 318 18.12 -12.61 1.81
C ILE A 318 16.87 -12.39 0.96
N SER A 319 16.36 -13.46 0.35
CA SER A 319 15.10 -13.42 -0.36
C SER A 319 13.93 -13.07 0.56
N ALA A 320 12.96 -12.36 -0.01
CA ALA A 320 11.80 -11.92 0.75
C ALA A 320 10.87 -13.10 1.14
N LEU A 321 10.98 -14.25 0.46
CA LEU A 321 10.32 -15.50 0.85
C LEU A 321 10.92 -16.06 2.15
N VAL A 322 12.25 -16.08 2.27
CA VAL A 322 12.90 -16.55 3.52
C VAL A 322 12.50 -15.66 4.70
N ILE A 323 12.51 -14.33 4.53
CA ILE A 323 12.07 -13.38 5.57
C ILE A 323 10.62 -13.68 5.98
N LYS A 324 9.73 -13.87 5.00
CA LYS A 324 8.33 -14.23 5.21
C LYS A 324 8.22 -15.51 6.05
N LEU A 325 8.88 -16.59 5.66
CA LEU A 325 8.78 -17.89 6.33
C LEU A 325 9.35 -17.86 7.75
N VAL A 326 10.48 -17.18 7.96
CA VAL A 326 11.11 -17.03 9.28
C VAL A 326 10.14 -16.37 10.26
N ILE A 327 9.44 -15.31 9.84
CA ILE A 327 8.44 -14.62 10.67
C ILE A 327 7.17 -15.47 10.81
N LYS A 328 6.64 -16.00 9.70
CA LYS A 328 5.41 -16.80 9.66
C LYS A 328 5.48 -18.01 10.60
N PHE A 329 6.57 -18.75 10.54
CA PHE A 329 6.78 -19.94 11.37
C PHE A 329 7.44 -19.64 12.72
N GLY A 330 7.80 -18.37 12.99
CA GLY A 330 8.40 -17.96 14.25
C GLY A 330 9.71 -18.69 14.54
N LEU A 331 10.61 -18.72 13.56
CA LEU A 331 11.89 -19.44 13.65
C LEU A 331 12.91 -18.66 14.49
N ILE A 332 12.68 -18.57 15.80
CA ILE A 332 13.49 -17.79 16.74
C ILE A 332 14.95 -18.26 16.76
N ASP A 333 15.19 -19.57 16.71
CA ASP A 333 16.55 -20.13 16.65
C ASP A 333 17.34 -19.64 15.43
N VAL A 334 16.65 -19.51 14.29
CA VAL A 334 17.25 -19.05 13.04
C VAL A 334 17.56 -17.56 13.12
N LEU A 335 16.64 -16.76 13.67
CA LEU A 335 16.88 -15.33 13.92
C LEU A 335 18.07 -15.12 14.86
N ALA A 336 18.11 -15.83 15.99
CA ALA A 336 19.21 -15.75 16.96
C ALA A 336 20.55 -16.19 16.35
N TYR A 337 20.55 -17.24 15.52
CA TYR A 337 21.74 -17.69 14.81
C TYR A 337 22.24 -16.65 13.81
N MET A 338 21.34 -16.00 13.08
CA MET A 338 21.69 -14.95 12.11
C MET A 338 22.22 -13.69 12.79
N GLU A 339 21.61 -13.26 13.90
CA GLU A 339 22.10 -12.14 14.71
C GLU A 339 23.54 -12.40 15.17
N ALA A 340 23.85 -13.61 15.63
CA ALA A 340 25.17 -13.96 16.16
C ALA A 340 26.26 -14.17 15.09
N ASN A 341 25.93 -14.80 13.95
CA ASN A 341 26.91 -15.29 13.00
C ASN A 341 26.96 -14.52 11.67
N ARG A 342 25.86 -13.89 11.25
CA ARG A 342 25.72 -13.19 9.95
C ARG A 342 24.89 -11.91 10.09
N PRO A 343 25.41 -10.87 10.79
CA PRO A 343 24.71 -9.60 10.97
C PRO A 343 24.47 -8.84 9.65
N ASP A 344 25.26 -9.14 8.61
CA ASP A 344 25.06 -8.63 7.26
C ASP A 344 23.72 -9.08 6.67
N LEU A 345 23.38 -10.36 6.85
CA LEU A 345 22.08 -10.92 6.44
C LEU A 345 20.95 -10.47 7.38
N PHE A 346 21.23 -10.39 8.68
CA PHE A 346 20.24 -9.98 9.68
C PHE A 346 19.71 -8.56 9.47
N LYS A 347 20.50 -7.69 8.82
CA LYS A 347 20.08 -6.34 8.41
C LYS A 347 18.78 -6.33 7.57
N ALA A 348 18.44 -7.44 6.91
CA ALA A 348 17.17 -7.56 6.18
C ALA A 348 15.92 -7.42 7.08
N PHE A 349 16.05 -7.63 8.39
CA PHE A 349 14.98 -7.47 9.38
C PHE A 349 15.01 -6.10 10.10
N ASP A 350 15.88 -5.17 9.69
CA ASP A 350 15.95 -3.84 10.28
C ASP A 350 14.67 -3.01 10.02
N GLY A 351 14.50 -1.98 10.86
CA GLY A 351 13.40 -1.02 10.76
C GLY A 351 12.11 -1.51 11.41
N THR A 352 10.97 -1.11 10.83
CA THR A 352 9.63 -1.49 11.33
C THR A 352 9.17 -2.85 10.79
N THR A 353 9.93 -3.48 9.90
CA THR A 353 9.53 -4.68 9.16
C THR A 353 9.19 -5.85 10.07
N LEU A 354 10.08 -6.19 11.00
CA LEU A 354 9.87 -7.30 11.94
C LEU A 354 8.64 -7.10 12.84
N PRO A 355 8.52 -5.98 13.61
CA PRO A 355 7.36 -5.77 14.47
C PRO A 355 6.05 -5.63 13.69
N THR A 356 6.04 -4.96 12.53
CA THR A 356 4.82 -4.78 11.73
C THR A 356 4.36 -6.09 11.10
N LYS A 357 5.27 -6.91 10.56
CA LYS A 357 4.90 -8.21 9.96
C LYS A 357 4.47 -9.24 11.02
N ALA A 358 5.16 -9.30 12.17
CA ALA A 358 4.79 -10.17 13.28
C ALA A 358 3.49 -9.74 14.00
N SER A 359 3.07 -8.48 13.82
CA SER A 359 1.83 -7.98 14.42
C SER A 359 0.64 -8.03 13.49
N ALA A 360 0.81 -7.65 12.23
CA ALA A 360 -0.29 -7.53 11.28
C ALA A 360 -0.57 -8.84 10.54
N TYR A 361 0.47 -9.50 10.00
CA TYR A 361 0.27 -10.59 9.04
C TYR A 361 0.47 -11.98 9.65
N TYR A 362 1.41 -12.10 10.59
CA TYR A 362 1.76 -13.38 11.21
C TYR A 362 1.73 -13.21 12.74
N PRO A 363 0.58 -13.40 13.40
CA PRO A 363 0.41 -13.05 14.81
C PRO A 363 1.27 -13.94 15.72
N ARG A 364 2.52 -13.51 15.95
CA ARG A 364 3.54 -14.26 16.69
C ARG A 364 4.12 -13.40 17.80
N THR A 365 3.57 -13.57 19.00
CA THR A 365 4.07 -12.91 20.22
C THR A 365 5.52 -13.31 20.51
N ASP A 366 5.91 -14.54 20.18
CA ASP A 366 7.27 -15.04 20.42
C ASP A 366 8.33 -14.28 19.61
N VAL A 367 7.98 -13.88 18.38
CA VAL A 367 8.86 -13.06 17.52
C VAL A 367 8.98 -11.65 18.08
N LEU A 368 7.88 -11.09 18.61
CA LEU A 368 7.88 -9.79 19.28
C LEU A 368 8.66 -9.81 20.61
N ASP A 369 8.56 -10.90 21.36
CA ASP A 369 9.36 -11.15 22.57
C ASP A 369 10.85 -11.23 22.24
N TYR A 370 11.22 -11.93 21.16
CA TYR A 370 12.60 -11.95 20.66
C TYR A 370 13.07 -10.56 20.23
N TRP A 371 12.26 -9.83 19.43
CA TRP A 371 12.57 -8.46 19.00
C TRP A 371 12.87 -7.54 20.19
N LYS A 372 12.05 -7.62 21.25
CA LYS A 372 12.23 -6.84 22.49
C LYS A 372 13.52 -7.19 23.24
N GLN A 373 13.93 -8.46 23.23
CA GLN A 373 15.07 -8.96 24.03
C GLN A 373 16.41 -8.90 23.30
N SER A 374 16.38 -8.92 21.97
CA SER A 374 17.55 -8.98 21.10
C SER A 374 18.50 -7.79 21.33
N ALA A 375 19.80 -8.07 21.32
CA ALA A 375 20.82 -7.06 21.55
C ALA A 375 20.93 -6.11 20.35
N TRP A 376 20.66 -6.61 19.15
CA TRP A 376 20.66 -5.85 17.92
C TRP A 376 19.66 -4.68 17.92
N PHE A 377 18.46 -4.88 18.46
CA PHE A 377 17.39 -3.87 18.44
C PHE A 377 17.38 -2.95 19.67
N ARG A 378 18.17 -3.26 20.71
CA ARG A 378 18.10 -2.59 22.03
C ARG A 378 18.09 -1.06 21.95
N ASP A 379 18.98 -0.49 21.14
CA ASP A 379 19.14 0.96 20.99
C ASP A 379 18.35 1.54 19.78
N ARG A 380 17.61 0.68 19.05
CA ARG A 380 16.92 1.00 17.79
C ARG A 380 15.55 0.32 17.68
N HIS A 381 14.78 0.30 18.77
CA HIS A 381 13.39 -0.15 18.73
C HIS A 381 12.55 0.85 17.90
N VAL A 382 12.51 0.64 16.58
CA VAL A 382 11.71 1.42 15.64
C VAL A 382 10.45 0.64 15.31
N TYR A 383 9.30 1.19 15.68
CA TYR A 383 7.98 0.69 15.28
C TYR A 383 7.07 1.88 14.98
N ASP A 384 6.14 1.64 14.06
CA ASP A 384 5.12 2.58 13.62
C ASP A 384 3.74 2.19 14.14
N ALA A 385 2.74 3.02 13.84
CA ALA A 385 1.35 2.71 14.13
C ALA A 385 0.82 1.52 13.32
N GLU A 386 1.47 1.19 12.19
CA GLU A 386 1.04 0.12 11.28
C GLU A 386 1.05 -1.25 11.96
N ALA A 387 1.96 -1.48 12.92
CA ALA A 387 1.97 -2.73 13.69
C ALA A 387 0.66 -2.95 14.47
N VAL A 388 0.15 -1.93 15.17
CA VAL A 388 -1.07 -2.01 15.99
C VAL A 388 -2.33 -1.88 15.13
N ASP A 389 -2.30 -0.99 14.14
CA ASP A 389 -3.39 -0.81 13.17
C ASP A 389 -3.60 -2.09 12.37
N GLY A 390 -2.52 -2.74 11.93
CA GLY A 390 -2.54 -4.02 11.24
C GLY A 390 -3.04 -5.16 12.13
N ALA A 391 -2.58 -5.25 13.38
CA ALA A 391 -3.12 -6.23 14.33
C ALA A 391 -4.63 -6.07 14.53
N SER A 392 -5.13 -4.83 14.56
CA SER A 392 -6.57 -4.55 14.66
C SER A 392 -7.31 -4.93 13.37
N LYS A 393 -6.73 -4.60 12.21
CA LYS A 393 -7.28 -4.92 10.88
C LYS A 393 -7.48 -6.42 10.67
N PHE A 394 -6.59 -7.27 11.18
CA PHE A 394 -6.64 -8.73 10.98
C PHE A 394 -7.21 -9.50 12.19
N GLY A 395 -7.72 -8.82 13.20
CA GLY A 395 -8.41 -9.48 14.31
C GLY A 395 -7.48 -10.07 15.39
N HIS A 396 -6.24 -9.61 15.49
CA HIS A 396 -5.19 -10.23 16.30
C HIS A 396 -5.16 -9.73 17.77
N VAL A 397 -6.18 -10.10 18.55
CA VAL A 397 -6.35 -9.68 19.96
C VAL A 397 -5.13 -10.01 20.83
N ARG A 398 -4.52 -11.20 20.66
CA ARG A 398 -3.34 -11.62 21.45
C ARG A 398 -2.14 -10.70 21.23
N VAL A 399 -1.98 -10.17 20.02
CA VAL A 399 -0.88 -9.25 19.71
C VAL A 399 -1.18 -7.86 20.26
N LEU A 400 -2.44 -7.41 20.20
CA LEU A 400 -2.85 -6.16 20.85
C LEU A 400 -2.60 -6.19 22.36
N ASP A 401 -2.94 -7.31 23.02
CA ASP A 401 -2.67 -7.50 24.45
C ASP A 401 -1.15 -7.53 24.74
N TRP A 402 -0.35 -8.14 23.86
CA TRP A 402 1.11 -8.08 23.95
C TRP A 402 1.62 -6.63 23.88
N TRP A 403 1.15 -5.85 22.90
CA TRP A 403 1.53 -4.44 22.75
C TRP A 403 1.13 -3.59 23.96
N TRP A 404 -0.03 -3.86 24.56
CA TRP A 404 -0.53 -3.09 25.69
C TRP A 404 0.14 -3.49 27.02
N ARG A 405 0.19 -4.79 27.35
CA ARG A 405 0.61 -5.26 28.68
C ARG A 405 2.08 -5.68 28.75
N ARG A 406 2.62 -6.25 27.67
CA ARG A 406 3.94 -6.94 27.70
C ARG A 406 5.05 -6.14 27.06
N SER A 407 4.76 -5.29 26.08
CA SER A 407 5.77 -4.57 25.31
C SER A 407 6.60 -3.63 26.18
N GLY A 408 5.95 -2.91 27.10
CA GLY A 408 6.55 -1.82 27.89
C GLY A 408 6.79 -0.53 27.08
N PHE A 409 6.34 -0.49 25.82
CA PHE A 409 6.43 0.66 24.93
C PHE A 409 5.10 1.42 24.87
N MET A 410 5.12 2.69 24.45
CA MET A 410 3.90 3.47 24.25
C MET A 410 3.14 2.96 23.03
N MET A 411 1.87 2.58 23.19
CA MET A 411 1.07 2.10 22.07
C MET A 411 0.87 3.22 21.03
N ARG A 412 1.35 3.00 19.80
CA ARG A 412 1.16 3.92 18.66
C ARG A 412 0.11 3.30 17.74
N TYR A 413 -0.95 4.03 17.49
CA TYR A 413 -2.04 3.60 16.60
C TYR A 413 -2.73 4.85 16.04
N THR A 414 -3.44 4.66 14.93
CA THR A 414 -4.24 5.72 14.29
C THR A 414 -5.72 5.38 14.34
N GLU A 415 -6.57 6.25 13.76
CA GLU A 415 -8.00 5.96 13.60
C GLU A 415 -8.24 4.70 12.75
N SER A 416 -7.26 4.35 11.91
CA SER A 416 -7.27 3.14 11.08
C SER A 416 -7.47 1.85 11.89
N ALA A 417 -6.96 1.78 13.13
CA ALA A 417 -7.14 0.59 13.98
C ALA A 417 -8.62 0.22 14.17
N LEU A 418 -9.44 1.20 14.56
CA LEU A 418 -10.88 0.99 14.80
C LEU A 418 -11.66 0.94 13.49
N GLU A 419 -11.27 1.75 12.49
CA GLU A 419 -11.92 1.77 11.18
C GLU A 419 -11.83 0.42 10.47
N GLN A 420 -10.62 -0.14 10.41
CA GLN A 420 -10.36 -1.42 9.73
C GLN A 420 -10.94 -2.60 10.53
N ALA A 421 -10.84 -2.59 11.86
CA ALA A 421 -11.50 -3.60 12.69
C ALA A 421 -13.02 -3.61 12.49
N SER A 422 -13.62 -2.43 12.33
CA SER A 422 -15.06 -2.27 12.07
C SER A 422 -15.45 -2.74 10.67
N GLY A 423 -14.67 -2.40 9.64
CA GLY A 423 -14.91 -2.85 8.27
C GLY A 423 -14.80 -4.37 8.10
N ASN A 424 -13.87 -5.01 8.81
CA ASN A 424 -13.65 -6.46 8.72
C ASN A 424 -14.51 -7.30 9.68
N GLY A 425 -15.37 -6.69 10.49
CA GLY A 425 -16.27 -7.43 11.38
C GLY A 425 -15.60 -7.97 12.65
N HIS A 426 -14.45 -7.42 13.07
CA HIS A 426 -13.68 -7.96 14.20
C HIS A 426 -14.21 -7.48 15.55
N LEU A 427 -15.37 -8.01 15.97
CA LEU A 427 -16.04 -7.64 17.23
C LEU A 427 -15.14 -7.80 18.46
N LEU A 428 -14.38 -8.90 18.56
CA LEU A 428 -13.48 -9.14 19.71
C LEU A 428 -12.37 -8.10 19.83
N VAL A 429 -11.89 -7.55 18.70
CA VAL A 429 -10.91 -6.46 18.72
C VAL A 429 -11.57 -5.17 19.19
N LEU A 430 -12.78 -4.87 18.74
CA LEU A 430 -13.53 -3.70 19.19
C LEU A 430 -13.84 -3.76 20.70
N GLU A 431 -14.25 -4.93 21.19
CA GLU A 431 -14.42 -5.19 22.63
C GLU A 431 -13.10 -4.99 23.39
N TRP A 432 -12.00 -5.54 22.87
CA TRP A 432 -10.68 -5.34 23.47
C TRP A 432 -10.30 -3.85 23.56
N TRP A 433 -10.53 -3.07 22.50
CA TRP A 433 -10.25 -1.63 22.51
C TRP A 433 -11.10 -0.87 23.53
N ARG A 434 -12.39 -1.19 23.63
CA ARG A 434 -13.29 -0.62 24.64
C ARG A 434 -12.79 -0.93 26.05
N ASP A 435 -12.46 -2.19 26.31
CA ASP A 435 -12.05 -2.66 27.63
C ASP A 435 -10.66 -2.13 28.02
N ALA A 436 -9.75 -1.97 27.05
CA ALA A 436 -8.43 -1.37 27.24
C ALA A 436 -8.55 0.13 27.54
N ALA A 437 -9.39 0.85 26.81
CA ALA A 437 -9.65 2.28 27.05
C ALA A 437 -10.36 2.54 28.39
N ALA A 438 -11.17 1.59 28.87
CA ALA A 438 -11.78 1.68 30.20
C ALA A 438 -10.79 1.42 31.35
N GLN A 439 -9.69 0.70 31.07
CA GLN A 439 -8.68 0.33 32.06
C GLN A 439 -7.49 1.31 32.11
N ASP A 440 -7.12 1.91 30.98
CA ASP A 440 -5.94 2.77 30.85
C ASP A 440 -6.28 4.04 30.06
N ASP A 441 -6.21 5.20 30.74
CA ASP A 441 -6.47 6.51 30.16
C ASP A 441 -5.51 6.88 29.00
N LYS A 442 -4.39 6.17 28.86
CA LYS A 442 -3.46 6.36 27.73
C LYS A 442 -4.04 5.80 26.43
N VAL A 443 -4.99 4.88 26.50
CA VAL A 443 -5.65 4.27 25.35
C VAL A 443 -6.88 5.10 25.02
N VAL A 444 -6.70 6.11 24.17
CA VAL A 444 -7.77 6.97 23.66
C VAL A 444 -8.46 6.31 22.46
N LEU A 445 -9.76 6.06 22.56
CA LEU A 445 -10.56 5.58 21.44
C LEU A 445 -10.63 6.64 20.33
N ARG A 446 -10.38 6.24 19.09
CA ARG A 446 -10.48 7.11 17.90
C ARG A 446 -11.41 6.48 16.86
N PRO A 447 -12.74 6.59 17.04
CA PRO A 447 -13.69 5.92 16.16
C PRO A 447 -13.65 6.37 14.70
N GLY A 448 -13.16 7.59 14.40
CA GLY A 448 -13.02 8.08 13.02
C GLY A 448 -14.29 7.83 12.18
N ARG A 449 -14.11 7.21 11.02
CA ARG A 449 -15.19 6.81 10.09
C ARG A 449 -15.61 5.34 10.24
N SER A 450 -15.40 4.73 11.41
CA SER A 450 -15.62 3.29 11.66
C SER A 450 -17.02 2.80 11.27
N LEU A 451 -18.07 3.59 11.55
CA LEU A 451 -19.44 3.30 11.13
C LEU A 451 -19.58 3.15 9.62
N LEU A 452 -18.93 4.02 8.85
CA LEU A 452 -19.01 3.99 7.38
C LEU A 452 -18.28 2.79 6.80
N TRP A 453 -17.13 2.41 7.37
CA TRP A 453 -16.40 1.22 6.98
C TRP A 453 -17.18 -0.06 7.27
N ALA A 454 -17.75 -0.18 8.49
CA ALA A 454 -18.64 -1.30 8.81
C ALA A 454 -19.82 -1.39 7.85
N THR A 455 -20.39 -0.23 7.49
CA THR A 455 -21.50 -0.14 6.54
C THR A 455 -21.12 -0.57 5.14
N GLN A 456 -19.98 -0.11 4.62
CA GLN A 456 -19.49 -0.44 3.29
C GLN A 456 -19.31 -1.96 3.11
N HIS A 457 -18.82 -2.64 4.14
CA HIS A 457 -18.56 -4.08 4.13
C HIS A 457 -19.74 -4.94 4.62
N GLY A 458 -20.90 -4.35 4.93
CA GLY A 458 -22.10 -5.11 5.30
C GLY A 458 -22.12 -5.64 6.74
N GLN A 459 -21.30 -5.09 7.65
CA GLN A 459 -21.11 -5.62 9.00
C GLN A 459 -22.21 -5.18 9.98
N ALA A 460 -23.42 -5.74 9.85
CA ALA A 460 -24.58 -5.37 10.67
C ALA A 460 -24.35 -5.52 12.20
N ASP A 461 -23.66 -6.57 12.62
CA ASP A 461 -23.38 -6.82 14.05
C ASP A 461 -22.41 -5.80 14.65
N VAL A 462 -21.48 -5.27 13.85
CA VAL A 462 -20.60 -4.18 14.27
C VAL A 462 -21.40 -2.90 14.51
N LEU A 463 -22.43 -2.61 13.70
CA LEU A 463 -23.30 -1.45 13.96
C LEU A 463 -24.10 -1.61 15.26
N ARG A 464 -24.61 -2.83 15.54
CA ARG A 464 -25.25 -3.13 16.83
C ARG A 464 -24.29 -2.94 17.99
N TRP A 465 -23.05 -3.38 17.82
CA TRP A 465 -22.01 -3.21 18.83
C TRP A 465 -21.69 -1.72 19.07
N TRP A 466 -21.51 -0.92 18.02
CA TRP A 466 -21.23 0.51 18.14
C TRP A 466 -22.35 1.25 18.88
N ASP A 467 -23.62 0.95 18.57
CA ASP A 467 -24.76 1.56 19.27
C ASP A 467 -24.82 1.13 20.74
N ALA A 468 -24.58 -0.15 21.04
CA ALA A 468 -24.53 -0.67 22.40
C ALA A 468 -23.30 -0.21 23.21
N SER A 469 -22.21 0.14 22.54
CA SER A 469 -20.92 0.49 23.19
C SER A 469 -20.96 1.81 23.96
N GLY A 470 -21.92 2.70 23.65
CA GLY A 470 -21.98 4.06 24.20
C GLY A 470 -20.84 4.98 23.74
N ILE A 471 -20.00 4.54 22.80
CA ILE A 471 -18.89 5.33 22.26
C ILE A 471 -19.44 6.31 21.22
N PRO A 472 -19.16 7.63 21.33
CA PRO A 472 -19.58 8.59 20.32
C PRO A 472 -18.92 8.29 18.97
N ALA A 473 -19.70 7.74 18.04
CA ALA A 473 -19.22 7.43 16.70
C ALA A 473 -19.68 8.51 15.70
N ALA A 474 -18.74 9.05 14.93
CA ALA A 474 -19.00 10.10 13.96
C ALA A 474 -19.70 9.55 12.69
N HIS A 475 -20.32 10.44 11.91
CA HIS A 475 -20.91 10.15 10.60
C HIS A 475 -22.12 9.20 10.57
N GLY A 476 -22.87 9.07 11.68
CA GLY A 476 -24.11 8.30 11.70
C GLY A 476 -25.12 8.68 10.60
N ASP A 477 -25.21 9.97 10.27
CA ASP A 477 -26.12 10.50 9.26
C ASP A 477 -25.81 10.02 7.83
N SER A 478 -24.56 9.61 7.58
CA SER A 478 -24.11 9.15 6.25
C SER A 478 -24.23 7.62 6.07
N VAL A 479 -24.64 6.88 7.11
CA VAL A 479 -24.77 5.42 7.08
C VAL A 479 -25.79 4.97 6.03
N ALA A 480 -26.98 5.58 5.99
CA ALA A 480 -28.03 5.21 5.05
C ALA A 480 -27.59 5.40 3.58
N LYS A 481 -26.91 6.52 3.30
CA LYS A 481 -26.33 6.82 1.99
C LYS A 481 -25.24 5.81 1.60
N MET A 482 -24.33 5.50 2.53
CA MET A 482 -23.25 4.55 2.28
C MET A 482 -23.77 3.13 2.05
N ALA A 483 -24.72 2.68 2.87
CA ALA A 483 -25.35 1.37 2.73
C ALA A 483 -26.07 1.25 1.38
N SER A 484 -26.74 2.33 0.95
CA SER A 484 -27.42 2.37 -0.34
C SER A 484 -26.46 2.31 -1.52
N ARG A 485 -25.31 2.98 -1.40
CA ARG A 485 -24.26 2.96 -2.43
C ARG A 485 -23.64 1.58 -2.65
N TRP A 486 -23.47 0.79 -1.58
CA TRP A 486 -22.82 -0.52 -1.64
C TRP A 486 -23.79 -1.70 -1.67
N GLY A 487 -25.11 -1.46 -1.70
CA GLY A 487 -26.10 -2.53 -1.83
C GLY A 487 -26.44 -3.25 -0.53
N GLN A 488 -26.19 -2.64 0.63
CA GLN A 488 -26.19 -3.31 1.93
C GLN A 488 -27.55 -3.19 2.64
N VAL A 489 -28.50 -4.05 2.25
CA VAL A 489 -29.88 -4.05 2.80
C VAL A 489 -29.93 -4.41 4.28
N GLU A 490 -29.14 -5.40 4.71
CA GLU A 490 -29.11 -5.83 6.11
C GLU A 490 -28.62 -4.70 7.04
N VAL A 491 -27.66 -3.91 6.56
CA VAL A 491 -27.16 -2.75 7.30
C VAL A 491 -28.20 -1.64 7.37
N LEU A 492 -28.94 -1.36 6.28
CA LEU A 492 -30.05 -0.40 6.28
C LEU A 492 -31.13 -0.79 7.29
N GLU A 493 -31.56 -2.05 7.26
CA GLU A 493 -32.57 -2.57 8.17
C GLU A 493 -32.09 -2.54 9.63
N THR A 494 -30.84 -2.94 9.87
CA THR A 494 -30.25 -2.88 11.22
C THR A 494 -30.15 -1.44 11.72
N TRP A 495 -29.69 -0.51 10.89
CA TRP A 495 -29.56 0.90 11.27
C TRP A 495 -30.92 1.54 11.55
N ARG A 496 -31.92 1.23 10.73
CA ARG A 496 -33.32 1.61 10.95
C ARG A 496 -33.83 1.11 12.31
N ARG A 497 -33.62 -0.17 12.63
CA ARG A 497 -34.04 -0.75 13.93
C ARG A 497 -33.35 -0.09 15.12
N LEU A 498 -32.09 0.31 14.98
CA LEU A 498 -31.32 0.96 16.06
C LEU A 498 -31.74 2.40 16.30
N LYS A 499 -31.93 3.21 15.25
CA LYS A 499 -32.29 4.64 15.39
C LYS A 499 -33.79 4.87 15.50
N GLY A 500 -34.60 3.95 14.99
CA GLY A 500 -36.03 4.10 14.84
C GLY A 500 -36.39 4.80 13.52
N ASP A 501 -37.61 4.55 13.07
CA ASP A 501 -38.10 4.96 11.75
C ASP A 501 -38.06 6.49 11.54
N ASP A 502 -38.44 7.27 12.55
CA ASP A 502 -38.54 8.73 12.47
C ASP A 502 -37.19 9.46 12.57
N LYS A 503 -36.12 8.76 12.97
CA LYS A 503 -34.78 9.35 13.20
C LYS A 503 -33.78 8.97 12.11
N LEU A 504 -34.21 8.25 11.08
CA LEU A 504 -33.36 7.90 9.95
C LEU A 504 -33.09 9.15 9.11
N VAL A 505 -31.85 9.62 9.10
CA VAL A 505 -31.42 10.76 8.27
C VAL A 505 -31.04 10.27 6.88
N PHE A 506 -31.69 10.81 5.86
CA PHE A 506 -31.38 10.55 4.45
C PHE A 506 -31.75 11.73 3.55
N ASP A 507 -31.11 11.83 2.39
CA ASP A 507 -31.35 12.85 1.35
C ASP A 507 -31.88 12.19 0.06
N ALA A 508 -32.23 12.99 -0.94
CA ALA A 508 -32.68 12.47 -2.23
C ALA A 508 -31.58 11.71 -3.01
N GLU A 509 -30.32 11.76 -2.56
CA GLU A 509 -29.20 11.06 -3.21
C GLU A 509 -29.14 9.56 -2.81
N VAL A 510 -29.87 9.13 -1.78
CA VAL A 510 -29.89 7.72 -1.36
C VAL A 510 -30.45 6.77 -2.42
N LEU A 511 -31.21 7.29 -3.40
CA LEU A 511 -31.75 6.53 -4.53
C LEU A 511 -30.89 6.63 -5.81
N VAL A 512 -30.02 7.65 -5.88
CA VAL A 512 -29.12 7.88 -7.04
C VAL A 512 -28.04 6.80 -7.08
N SER A 513 -27.33 6.62 -5.95
CA SER A 513 -26.23 5.65 -5.86
C SER A 513 -26.65 4.19 -6.16
N PRO A 514 -27.71 3.63 -5.55
CA PRO A 514 -28.16 2.28 -5.88
C PRO A 514 -28.69 2.16 -7.33
N THR A 515 -29.12 3.25 -7.97
CA THR A 515 -29.50 3.26 -9.38
C THR A 515 -28.28 3.12 -10.30
N ILE A 516 -27.20 3.86 -10.02
CA ILE A 516 -25.92 3.77 -10.77
C ILE A 516 -25.31 2.36 -10.66
N PHE A 517 -25.28 1.80 -9.44
CA PHE A 517 -24.66 0.50 -9.17
C PHE A 517 -25.62 -0.70 -9.28
N LYS A 518 -26.89 -0.44 -9.62
CA LYS A 518 -27.92 -1.46 -9.90
C LYS A 518 -28.30 -2.34 -8.71
N HIS A 519 -28.33 -1.76 -7.52
CA HIS A 519 -28.76 -2.43 -6.30
C HIS A 519 -30.29 -2.42 -6.18
N LEU A 520 -30.94 -3.33 -6.90
CA LEU A 520 -32.41 -3.48 -6.90
C LEU A 520 -32.99 -3.75 -5.50
N SER A 521 -32.32 -4.58 -4.72
CA SER A 521 -32.74 -4.93 -3.36
C SER A 521 -32.79 -3.72 -2.42
N VAL A 522 -31.86 -2.77 -2.60
CA VAL A 522 -31.86 -1.50 -1.86
C VAL A 522 -33.01 -0.60 -2.31
N LEU A 523 -33.26 -0.50 -3.62
CA LEU A 523 -34.39 0.28 -4.15
C LEU A 523 -35.74 -0.28 -3.66
N GLU A 524 -35.89 -1.60 -3.66
CA GLU A 524 -37.06 -2.28 -3.09
C GLU A 524 -37.19 -2.01 -1.58
N TRP A 525 -36.08 -2.04 -0.84
CA TRP A 525 -36.10 -1.70 0.58
C TRP A 525 -36.57 -0.26 0.82
N TRP A 526 -36.05 0.72 0.08
CA TRP A 526 -36.50 2.12 0.18
C TRP A 526 -37.97 2.32 -0.20
N ARG A 527 -38.48 1.56 -1.19
CA ARG A 527 -39.91 1.58 -1.54
C ARG A 527 -40.76 1.03 -0.41
N ASN A 528 -40.39 -0.12 0.13
CA ASN A 528 -41.12 -0.73 1.24
C ASN A 528 -41.05 0.16 2.49
N PHE A 529 -39.94 0.86 2.71
CA PHE A 529 -39.77 1.88 3.74
C PHE A 529 -40.72 3.08 3.51
N ALA A 530 -40.80 3.58 2.28
CA ALA A 530 -41.70 4.69 1.94
C ALA A 530 -43.19 4.34 2.15
N HIS A 531 -43.58 3.11 1.81
CA HIS A 531 -44.97 2.65 1.94
C HIS A 531 -45.35 2.12 3.33
N GLY A 532 -44.38 1.96 4.25
CA GLY A 532 -44.65 1.40 5.57
C GLY A 532 -44.85 -0.12 5.59
N GLU A 533 -44.34 -0.82 4.57
CA GLU A 533 -44.47 -2.27 4.39
C GLU A 533 -43.37 -3.07 5.09
N LEU A 534 -42.34 -2.40 5.61
CA LEU A 534 -41.28 -3.06 6.36
C LEU A 534 -41.77 -3.48 7.74
N GLU A 535 -41.15 -4.56 8.24
CA GLU A 535 -41.44 -5.13 9.56
C GLU A 535 -41.32 -4.06 10.65
N GLY A 536 -42.32 -3.98 11.54
CA GLY A 536 -42.37 -3.03 12.66
C GLY A 536 -42.88 -1.62 12.35
N MET A 537 -43.19 -1.28 11.08
CA MET A 537 -43.63 0.08 10.72
C MET A 537 -45.16 0.30 10.82
N GLU A 538 -45.94 -0.78 10.93
CA GLU A 538 -47.42 -0.74 11.07
C GLU A 538 -48.14 0.14 10.01
N GLY A 539 -47.56 0.28 8.81
CA GLY A 539 -48.11 1.12 7.75
C GLY A 539 -47.84 2.63 7.88
N ARG A 540 -46.93 3.06 8.78
CA ARG A 540 -46.47 4.46 8.81
C ARG A 540 -45.67 4.75 7.55
N LYS A 541 -46.10 5.74 6.77
CA LYS A 541 -45.46 6.10 5.52
C LYS A 541 -44.38 7.14 5.75
N GLN A 542 -43.22 6.91 5.15
CA GLN A 542 -42.13 7.88 5.14
C GLN A 542 -41.98 8.49 3.75
N MET A 543 -41.76 9.80 3.69
CA MET A 543 -41.60 10.51 2.43
C MET A 543 -40.16 10.36 1.93
N VAL A 544 -39.94 9.48 0.96
CA VAL A 544 -38.63 9.31 0.31
C VAL A 544 -38.61 10.10 -0.98
N GLU A 545 -37.88 11.21 -0.97
CA GLU A 545 -37.80 12.17 -2.07
C GLU A 545 -36.83 11.72 -3.16
N PHE A 546 -37.18 11.97 -4.43
CA PHE A 546 -36.26 11.86 -5.56
C PHE A 546 -36.55 12.91 -6.63
N ARG A 547 -35.55 13.22 -7.46
CA ARG A 547 -35.72 14.10 -8.63
C ARG A 547 -35.56 13.29 -9.89
N THR A 548 -36.47 13.49 -10.86
CA THR A 548 -36.46 12.77 -12.13
C THR A 548 -35.13 12.95 -12.88
N CYS A 549 -34.61 14.19 -12.93
CA CYS A 549 -33.32 14.50 -13.57
C CYS A 549 -32.14 13.70 -12.98
N ASN A 550 -32.04 13.62 -11.65
CA ASN A 550 -30.92 12.93 -10.98
C ASN A 550 -30.98 11.42 -11.20
N ILE A 551 -32.18 10.84 -11.27
CA ILE A 551 -32.37 9.41 -11.53
C ILE A 551 -32.12 9.09 -13.01
N GLU A 552 -32.50 9.98 -13.93
CA GLU A 552 -32.20 9.84 -15.35
C GLU A 552 -30.71 9.91 -15.63
N GLU A 553 -30.01 10.92 -15.07
CA GLU A 553 -28.54 11.03 -15.13
C GLU A 553 -27.87 9.79 -14.53
N ALA A 554 -28.34 9.30 -13.37
CA ALA A 554 -27.84 8.06 -12.77
C ALA A 554 -28.04 6.82 -13.65
N LEU A 555 -29.15 6.75 -14.39
CA LEU A 555 -29.40 5.69 -15.35
C LEU A 555 -28.49 5.84 -16.58
N GLU A 556 -28.12 7.04 -17.00
CA GLU A 556 -27.17 7.24 -18.10
C GLU A 556 -25.73 6.88 -17.68
N ASP A 557 -25.34 7.25 -16.48
CA ASP A 557 -24.01 7.00 -15.90
C ASP A 557 -23.79 5.53 -15.48
N SER A 558 -24.85 4.75 -15.34
CA SER A 558 -24.77 3.34 -14.94
C SER A 558 -24.03 2.48 -15.98
N ILE A 559 -22.94 1.81 -15.57
CA ILE A 559 -22.15 0.95 -16.45
C ILE A 559 -22.77 -0.45 -16.59
N GLY A 560 -23.08 -0.91 -17.83
CA GLY A 560 -23.54 -2.28 -18.16
C GLY A 560 -25.06 -2.41 -18.43
N ASP A 561 -25.65 -3.62 -18.37
CA ASP A 561 -27.10 -3.81 -18.61
C ASP A 561 -27.96 -3.13 -17.52
N GLN A 562 -28.87 -2.25 -17.95
CA GLN A 562 -29.74 -1.42 -17.09
C GLN A 562 -31.20 -1.85 -17.13
N SER A 563 -31.53 -2.88 -17.92
CA SER A 563 -32.91 -3.25 -18.24
C SER A 563 -33.76 -3.52 -17.01
N ALA A 564 -33.19 -4.12 -15.95
CA ALA A 564 -33.90 -4.44 -14.73
C ALA A 564 -34.20 -3.20 -13.87
N VAL A 565 -33.20 -2.32 -13.68
CA VAL A 565 -33.33 -1.09 -12.89
C VAL A 565 -34.26 -0.09 -13.59
N ARG A 566 -34.15 0.03 -14.92
CA ARG A 566 -35.09 0.84 -15.72
C ARG A 566 -36.52 0.34 -15.59
N ARG A 567 -36.74 -0.98 -15.72
CA ARG A 567 -38.07 -1.59 -15.53
C ARG A 567 -38.62 -1.31 -14.14
N TRP A 568 -37.79 -1.43 -13.11
CA TRP A 568 -38.18 -1.13 -11.74
C TRP A 568 -38.61 0.34 -11.60
N TRP A 569 -37.82 1.29 -12.10
CA TRP A 569 -38.18 2.71 -12.06
C TRP A 569 -39.44 3.04 -12.88
N THR A 570 -39.63 2.42 -14.04
CA THR A 570 -40.86 2.59 -14.85
C THR A 570 -42.10 2.10 -14.09
N GLN A 571 -41.98 0.99 -13.34
CA GLN A 571 -43.09 0.48 -12.52
C GLN A 571 -43.40 1.37 -11.32
N ASN A 572 -42.40 2.06 -10.77
CA ASN A 572 -42.51 2.91 -9.59
C ASN A 572 -42.57 4.42 -9.94
N GLY A 573 -43.10 4.78 -11.11
CA GLY A 573 -43.51 6.15 -11.42
C GLY A 573 -42.48 7.07 -12.11
N LEU A 574 -41.36 6.52 -12.62
CA LEU A 574 -40.43 7.27 -13.46
C LEU A 574 -40.97 7.38 -14.91
N ASN A 575 -41.31 8.59 -15.34
CA ASN A 575 -41.69 8.91 -16.71
C ASN A 575 -40.57 9.69 -17.41
N LEU A 576 -39.82 9.04 -18.30
CA LEU A 576 -38.67 9.60 -19.04
C LEU A 576 -39.05 10.54 -20.21
N GLY A 577 -40.26 11.11 -20.20
CA GLY A 577 -40.80 11.91 -21.31
C GLY A 577 -41.50 13.21 -20.89
N LEU A 578 -41.15 13.72 -19.71
CA LEU A 578 -41.76 14.92 -19.11
C LEU A 578 -41.10 16.20 -19.66
N ARG A 579 -41.84 17.32 -19.65
CA ARG A 579 -41.31 18.64 -20.07
C ARG A 579 -40.35 19.20 -19.02
N ASP A 580 -39.43 20.09 -19.42
CA ASP A 580 -38.34 20.66 -18.62
C ASP A 580 -38.73 21.16 -17.21
N GLU A 581 -39.95 21.69 -17.03
CA GLU A 581 -40.43 22.17 -15.71
C GLU A 581 -40.87 21.05 -14.76
N GLU A 582 -41.35 19.92 -15.28
CA GLU A 582 -41.73 18.75 -14.48
C GLU A 582 -40.53 17.84 -14.20
N TRP A 583 -39.47 18.01 -14.99
CA TRP A 583 -38.20 17.29 -14.91
C TRP A 583 -37.38 17.67 -13.66
N LEU A 584 -37.47 18.92 -13.22
CA LEU A 584 -36.78 19.47 -12.03
C LEU A 584 -37.56 19.32 -10.71
N LYS A 585 -38.82 18.88 -10.75
CA LYS A 585 -39.66 18.78 -9.54
C LYS A 585 -39.28 17.57 -8.68
N THR A 586 -39.24 17.78 -7.36
CA THR A 586 -39.14 16.70 -6.37
C THR A 586 -40.40 15.84 -6.39
N ARG A 587 -40.21 14.52 -6.41
CA ARG A 587 -41.25 13.48 -6.34
C ARG A 587 -40.99 12.57 -5.14
N TYR A 588 -41.96 11.74 -4.81
CA TYR A 588 -41.90 10.79 -3.70
C TYR A 588 -42.18 9.38 -4.20
N LEU A 589 -41.51 8.39 -3.61
CA LEU A 589 -41.72 6.96 -3.89
C LEU A 589 -43.11 6.47 -3.46
#